data_AF-A0A6P1Q4F8-F1
#
_entry.id   AF-A0A6P1Q4F8-F1
#
_cell.length_a   1.000
_cell.length_b   1.000
_cell.length_c   1.000
_cell.angle_alpha   90.00
_cell.angle_beta   90.00
_cell.angle_gamma   90.00
#
_symmetry.space_group_name_H-M   'P 1'
#
loop_
_entity.id
_entity.type
_entity.pdbx_description
1 polymer ?
#
loop_
_entity_poly.entity_id
_entity_poly.type
_entity_poly.pdbx_seq_one_letter_code
_entity_poly.pdbx_strand_id
1 'polypeptide(L)' 'MKNKLLTDKEYEEITGAAEMQDLNGLWAYSIPTNKIPENFSFNERKETFFYLLEKLLQEGRIKLEKLWPLKINSANHRC' A
#
# COMPACT_ATOMS: atom_id res chain seq x y z
N MET A 1 15.40 9.70 -17.15
CA MET A 1 15.18 10.69 -16.07
C MET A 1 14.89 9.92 -14.79
N LYS A 2 15.68 10.13 -13.72
CA LYS A 2 15.45 9.50 -12.40
C LYS A 2 14.43 10.36 -11.64
N ASN A 3 13.14 10.04 -11.73
CA ASN A 3 12.13 10.61 -10.82
C ASN A 3 12.31 9.96 -9.45
N LYS A 4 13.10 10.60 -8.56
CA LYS A 4 13.32 10.09 -7.20
C LYS A 4 12.29 10.73 -6.27
N LEU A 5 11.08 10.16 -6.25
CA LEU A 5 9.98 10.53 -5.35
C LEU A 5 10.29 10.21 -3.87
N LEU A 6 11.24 9.31 -3.62
CA LEU A 6 11.64 8.83 -2.29
C LEU A 6 13.16 8.62 -2.24
N THR A 7 13.77 8.82 -1.08
CA THR A 7 15.16 8.43 -0.82
C THR A 7 15.30 6.91 -0.76
N ASP A 8 16.53 6.40 -0.91
CA ASP A 8 16.77 4.94 -0.87
C ASP A 8 16.43 4.36 0.51
N LYS A 9 16.65 5.15 1.57
CA LYS A 9 16.30 4.78 2.95
C LYS A 9 14.79 4.70 3.15
N GLU A 10 14.04 5.70 2.68
CA GLU A 10 12.57 5.65 2.72
C GLU A 10 12.04 4.45 1.94
N TYR A 11 12.65 4.12 0.80
CA TYR A 11 12.26 2.94 0.03
C TYR A 11 12.46 1.63 0.83
N GLU A 12 13.60 1.47 1.50
CA GLU A 12 13.86 0.27 2.32
C GLU A 12 12.90 0.15 3.52
N GLU A 13 12.62 1.25 4.22
CA GLU A 13 11.70 1.27 5.37
C GLU A 13 10.27 0.89 4.95
N ILE A 14 9.79 1.46 3.85
CA ILE A 14 8.46 1.18 3.28
C ILE A 14 8.37 -0.28 2.83
N THR A 15 9.45 -0.80 2.23
CA THR A 15 9.49 -2.18 1.74
C THR A 15 9.44 -3.19 2.89
N GLY A 16 10.22 -2.98 3.95
CA GLY A 16 10.17 -3.83 5.14
C GLY A 16 8.81 -3.82 5.81
N ALA A 17 8.13 -2.67 5.84
CA ALA A 17 6.77 -2.57 6.36
C ALA A 17 5.72 -3.25 5.47
N ALA A 18 5.86 -3.14 4.13
CA ALA A 18 4.97 -3.76 3.16
C ALA A 18 5.13 -5.30 3.08
N GLU A 19 6.32 -5.83 3.32
CA GLU A 19 6.56 -7.29 3.41
C GLU A 19 5.90 -7.90 4.67
N MET A 20 5.60 -7.08 5.69
CA MET A 20 4.97 -7.50 6.96
C MET A 20 3.47 -7.20 7.06
N GLN A 21 2.90 -6.41 6.15
CA GLN A 21 1.52 -5.93 6.24
C GLN A 21 0.76 -6.10 4.93
N ASP A 22 -0.56 -6.28 5.03
CA ASP A 22 -1.47 -6.22 3.89
C ASP A 22 -1.39 -4.86 3.17
N LEU A 23 -2.12 -4.69 2.07
CA LEU A 23 -2.13 -3.44 1.28
C LEU A 23 -2.42 -2.17 2.12
N ASN A 24 -2.98 -2.28 3.33
CA ASN A 24 -3.18 -1.14 4.21
C ASN A 24 -1.86 -0.59 4.76
N GLY A 25 -0.87 -1.45 5.01
CA GLY A 25 0.48 -1.04 5.39
C GLY A 25 1.14 -0.23 4.28
N LEU A 26 1.15 -0.77 3.06
CA LEU A 26 1.67 -0.06 1.89
C LEU A 26 0.99 1.31 1.71
N TRP A 27 -0.33 1.37 1.90
CA TRP A 27 -1.07 2.63 1.85
C TRP A 27 -0.66 3.61 2.94
N ALA A 28 -0.49 3.15 4.19
CA ALA A 28 -0.06 3.98 5.33
C ALA A 28 1.29 4.66 5.06
N TYR A 29 2.20 3.93 4.42
CA TYR A 29 3.54 4.37 4.07
C TYR A 29 3.66 5.10 2.72
N SER A 30 2.55 5.26 1.98
CA SER A 30 2.52 6.01 0.72
C SER A 30 2.51 7.54 0.89
N ILE A 31 2.85 8.04 2.09
CA ILE A 31 3.05 9.46 2.38
C ILE A 31 4.54 9.65 2.63
N PRO A 32 5.27 10.39 1.77
CA PRO A 32 6.68 10.67 1.98
C PRO A 32 6.91 11.40 3.31
N THR A 33 7.92 10.98 4.07
CA THR A 33 8.24 11.55 5.40
C THR A 33 8.62 13.03 5.32
N ASN A 34 9.10 13.49 4.15
CA ASN A 34 9.46 14.88 3.88
C ASN A 34 8.29 15.78 3.46
N LYS A 35 7.07 15.24 3.29
CA LYS A 35 5.87 16.01 2.94
C LYS A 35 5.03 16.24 4.19
N ILE A 36 4.72 17.51 4.48
CA ILE A 36 3.69 17.86 5.47
C ILE A 36 2.34 17.34 4.94
N PRO A 37 1.55 16.59 5.73
CA PRO A 37 0.27 16.01 5.28
C PRO A 37 -0.71 17.03 4.69
N GLU A 38 -0.61 18.30 5.12
CA GLU A 38 -1.44 19.42 4.64
C GLU A 38 -1.21 19.76 3.16
N ASN A 39 -0.04 19.44 2.61
CA ASN A 39 0.32 19.69 1.20
C ASN A 39 0.40 18.41 0.36
N PHE A 40 -0.15 17.30 0.87
CA PHE A 40 -0.15 16.02 0.17
C PHE A 40 -1.58 15.59 -0.10
N SER A 41 -2.01 15.80 -1.34
CA SER A 41 -3.35 15.47 -1.78
C SER A 41 -3.59 13.96 -1.84
N PHE A 42 -4.86 13.58 -1.78
CA PHE A 42 -5.26 12.19 -1.99
C PHE A 42 -4.78 11.64 -3.34
N ASN A 43 -4.78 12.47 -4.39
CA ASN A 43 -4.33 12.05 -5.71
C ASN A 43 -2.82 11.76 -5.73
N GLU A 44 -1.99 12.61 -5.11
CA GLU A 44 -0.55 12.35 -4.99
C GLU A 44 -0.26 11.09 -4.17
N ARG A 45 -1.02 10.85 -3.08
CA ARG A 45 -0.91 9.60 -2.31
C ARG A 45 -1.28 8.38 -3.15
N LYS A 46 -2.34 8.49 -3.94
CA LYS A 46 -2.81 7.42 -4.83
C LYS A 46 -1.77 7.09 -5.89
N GLU A 47 -1.19 8.09 -6.53
CA GLU A 47 -0.11 7.90 -7.51
C GLU A 47 1.11 7.23 -6.87
N THR A 48 1.49 7.69 -5.67
CA THR A 48 2.61 7.11 -4.91
C THR A 48 2.35 5.65 -4.54
N PHE A 49 1.14 5.34 -4.09
CA PHE A 49 0.73 3.98 -3.77
C PHE A 49 0.82 3.04 -4.97
N PHE A 50 0.26 3.42 -6.12
CA PHE A 50 0.30 2.57 -7.31
C PHE A 50 1.71 2.41 -7.85
N TYR A 51 2.54 3.45 -7.78
CA TYR A 51 3.96 3.35 -8.13
C TYR A 51 4.70 2.32 -7.26
N LEU A 52 4.51 2.39 -5.93
CA LEU A 52 5.13 1.44 -5.00
C LEU A 52 4.60 0.01 -5.22
N LEU A 53 3.29 -0.13 -5.37
CA LEU A 53 2.64 -1.42 -5.62
C LEU A 53 3.20 -2.08 -6.89
N GLU A 54 3.28 -1.34 -8.00
CA GLU A 54 3.81 -1.84 -9.26
C GLU A 54 5.28 -2.28 -9.11
N LYS A 55 6.10 -1.45 -8.46
CA LYS A 55 7.53 -1.74 -8.28
C LYS A 55 7.75 -2.99 -7.40
N LEU A 56 7.02 -3.12 -6.30
CA LEU A 56 7.13 -4.27 -5.40
C LEU A 56 6.66 -5.58 -6.08
N LEU A 57 5.67 -5.50 -6.97
CA LEU A 57 5.24 -6.63 -7.78
C LEU A 57 6.29 -7.01 -8.83
N GLN A 58 6.88 -6.02 -9.52
CA GLN A 58 7.95 -6.25 -10.49
C GLN A 58 9.21 -6.85 -9.86
N GLU A 59 9.57 -6.42 -8.64
CA GLU A 59 10.69 -6.95 -7.88
C GLU A 59 10.38 -8.32 -7.23
N GLY A 60 9.14 -8.81 -7.33
CA GLY A 60 8.71 -10.09 -6.76
C GLY A 60 8.68 -10.11 -5.23
N ARG A 61 8.72 -8.93 -4.58
CA ARG A 61 8.74 -8.79 -3.12
C ARG A 61 7.38 -9.06 -2.49
N ILE A 62 6.31 -8.72 -3.20
CA ILE A 62 4.94 -8.99 -2.78
C ILE A 62 4.21 -9.78 -3.87
N LYS A 63 3.21 -10.55 -3.45
CA LYS A 63 2.27 -11.25 -4.35
C LYS A 63 0.86 -10.90 -3.92
N LEU A 64 0.01 -10.58 -4.89
CA LEU A 64 -1.41 -10.36 -4.63
C LEU A 64 -2.13 -11.70 -4.69
N GLU A 65 -2.71 -12.10 -3.56
CA GLU A 65 -3.63 -13.23 -3.51
C GLU A 65 -5.04 -12.73 -3.26
N LYS A 66 -5.99 -13.25 -4.05
CA LYS A 66 -7.41 -12.98 -3.86
C LYS A 66 -7.97 -14.02 -2.89
N LEU A 67 -8.15 -13.63 -1.63
CA LEU A 67 -8.92 -14.42 -0.67
C LEU A 67 -10.43 -14.30 -0.99
N TRP A 68 -11.07 -15.40 -1.42
CA TRP A 68 -12.53 -15.52 -1.53
C TRP A 68 -12.96 -16.97 -1.17
N PRO A 69 -14.13 -17.23 -0.53
CA PRO A 69 -15.27 -16.34 -0.19
C PRO A 69 -15.46 -16.01 1.30
N LEU A 70 -15.93 -14.80 1.56
CA LEU A 70 -16.76 -14.48 2.73
C LEU A 70 -18.08 -15.27 2.64
N LYS A 71 -18.24 -16.31 3.48
CA LYS A 71 -19.58 -16.84 3.77
C LYS A 71 -20.33 -15.80 4.58
N ILE A 72 -21.26 -15.11 3.92
CA ILE A 72 -22.30 -14.36 4.62
C ILE A 72 -23.23 -15.42 5.23
N ASN A 73 -23.05 -15.72 6.52
CA ASN A 73 -24.07 -16.47 7.25
C ASN A 73 -25.28 -15.54 7.39
N SER A 74 -26.30 -15.76 6.57
CA SER A 74 -27.65 -15.29 6.88
C SER A 74 -28.08 -15.92 8.21
N ALA A 75 -27.91 -15.17 9.30
CA ALA A 75 -28.52 -15.54 10.56
C ALA A 75 -30.02 -15.31 10.44
N ASN A 76 -30.71 -16.42 10.15
CA ASN A 76 -32.13 -16.67 10.28
C ASN A 76 -32.86 -15.73 11.26
N HIS A 77 -33.98 -15.19 10.76
CA HIS A 77 -35.13 -14.84 11.58
C HIS A 77 -35.38 -15.94 12.61
N ARG A 78 -35.30 -15.59 13.89
CA ARG A 78 -35.79 -16.41 14.98
C ARG A 78 -37.15 -15.85 15.41
N CYS A 79 -38.07 -16.80 15.51
CA CYS A 79 -39.48 -16.78 15.90
C CYS A 79 -39.86 -15.72 16.94
#